data_AF-A0A6G0PZ08-F1
#
_entry.id   AF-A0A6G0PZ08-F1
#
_cell.length_a   1.000
_cell.length_b   1.000
_cell.length_c   1.000
_cell.angle_alpha   90.00
_cell.angle_beta   90.00
_cell.angle_gamma   90.00
#
_symmetry.space_group_name_H-M   'P 1'
#
loop_
_entity.id
_entity.type
_entity.pdbx_description
1 polymer ?
#
loop_
_entity_poly.entity_id
_entity_poly.type
_entity_poly.pdbx_seq_one_letter_code
_entity_poly.pdbx_strand_id
1 'polypeptide(L)'
;MAFSGGNEINHRTGGNPWTWNAPCQKKFIRDMRAFLQSCSSLRQVPVGLVMADTDRDDNALYYNCRTDESDELENAQWYGINTYVHCDDISDPTKAAGFNLLRDSFKSYDYSIPVVLTEFGCVSPSFPTVDGYEAQRTFHDAAFMNLREYSDYFAGGIAFEYSTENANSIATSAYPFKTYGPQNYGLGYFSPEDCTDSGSNCTYERFPNFKFLAEAYASYDGS
;
A
#
# COMPACT_ATOMS: atom_id res chain seq x y z
N MET A 1 6.64 -10.83 -8.61
CA MET A 1 6.26 -9.46 -8.98
C MET A 1 5.33 -9.50 -10.20
N ALA A 2 4.27 -8.71 -10.15
CA ALA A 2 2.98 -8.92 -10.83
C ALA A 2 2.52 -7.66 -11.58
N PHE A 3 1.44 -7.74 -12.36
CA PHE A 3 0.77 -6.55 -12.92
C PHE A 3 -0.47 -6.18 -12.09
N SER A 4 -0.70 -4.88 -11.92
CA SER A 4 -1.97 -4.33 -11.45
C SER A 4 -2.79 -3.86 -12.65
N GLY A 5 -4.02 -4.33 -12.77
CA GLY A 5 -4.98 -3.87 -13.76
C GLY A 5 -5.57 -2.49 -13.41
N GLY A 6 -5.29 -1.93 -12.24
CA GLY A 6 -5.81 -0.62 -11.83
C GLY A 6 -5.53 -0.29 -10.36
N ASN A 7 -5.56 0.99 -10.04
CA ASN A 7 -5.31 1.52 -8.70
C ASN A 7 -6.49 2.36 -8.22
N GLU A 8 -7.13 1.93 -7.13
CA GLU A 8 -8.22 2.63 -6.44
C GLU A 8 -9.40 3.03 -7.33
N ILE A 9 -9.64 2.31 -8.42
CA ILE A 9 -10.61 2.71 -9.44
C ILE A 9 -12.03 2.80 -8.87
N ASN A 10 -12.40 1.92 -7.93
CA ASN A 10 -13.72 1.98 -7.30
C ASN A 10 -13.85 3.13 -6.28
N HIS A 11 -12.75 3.76 -5.87
CA HIS A 11 -12.75 4.97 -5.05
C HIS A 11 -12.96 6.24 -5.93
N ARG A 12 -12.67 6.15 -7.24
CA ARG A 12 -12.73 7.26 -8.20
C ARG A 12 -14.02 7.21 -9.04
N THR A 13 -15.17 7.30 -8.38
CA THR A 13 -16.51 7.16 -9.01
C THR A 13 -17.28 8.48 -9.17
N GLY A 14 -16.70 9.60 -8.73
CA GLY A 14 -17.40 10.90 -8.75
C GLY A 14 -18.66 10.94 -7.87
N GLY A 15 -18.66 10.21 -6.75
CA GLY A 15 -19.77 10.15 -5.79
C GLY A 15 -20.78 9.01 -6.00
N ASN A 16 -20.53 8.13 -6.98
CA ASN A 16 -21.36 6.96 -7.25
C ASN A 16 -20.85 5.73 -6.47
N PRO A 17 -21.67 4.67 -6.32
CA PRO A 17 -21.22 3.46 -5.63
C PRO A 17 -20.05 2.77 -6.36
N TRP A 18 -19.26 2.01 -5.61
CA TRP A 18 -18.12 1.23 -6.10
C TRP A 18 -18.48 0.32 -7.29
N THR A 19 -19.73 -0.17 -7.32
CA THR A 19 -20.30 -1.03 -8.36
C THR A 19 -20.36 -0.38 -9.74
N TRP A 20 -20.16 0.93 -9.86
CA TRP A 20 -20.14 1.59 -11.16
C TRP A 20 -18.90 1.24 -11.98
N ASN A 21 -17.74 1.20 -11.31
CA ASN A 21 -16.46 0.93 -11.97
C ASN A 21 -16.03 -0.53 -11.87
N ALA A 22 -16.41 -1.22 -10.79
CA ALA A 22 -15.91 -2.56 -10.50
C ALA A 22 -16.12 -3.60 -11.61
N PRO A 23 -17.29 -3.65 -12.30
CA PRO A 23 -17.47 -4.57 -13.44
C PRO A 23 -16.50 -4.31 -14.59
N CYS A 24 -16.25 -3.05 -14.92
CA CYS A 24 -15.31 -2.65 -15.97
C CYS A 24 -13.87 -3.04 -15.59
N GLN A 25 -13.49 -2.77 -14.34
CA GLN A 25 -12.17 -3.10 -13.80
C GLN A 25 -11.93 -4.62 -13.78
N LYS A 26 -12.92 -5.40 -13.33
CA LYS A 26 -12.84 -6.88 -13.31
C LYS A 26 -12.71 -7.46 -14.71
N LYS A 27 -13.48 -6.92 -15.67
CA LYS A 27 -13.35 -7.29 -17.09
C LYS A 27 -11.98 -6.96 -17.65
N PHE A 28 -11.42 -5.80 -17.33
CA PHE A 28 -10.08 -5.42 -17.77
C PHE A 28 -9.01 -6.38 -17.24
N ILE A 29 -9.08 -6.77 -15.97
CA ILE A 29 -8.21 -7.81 -15.38
C ILE A 29 -8.36 -9.13 -16.14
N ARG A 30 -9.60 -9.57 -16.38
CA ARG A 30 -9.88 -10.79 -17.14
C ARG A 30 -9.24 -10.76 -18.54
N ASP A 31 -9.38 -9.65 -19.25
CA ASP A 31 -8.86 -9.48 -20.61
C ASP A 31 -7.32 -9.42 -20.62
N MET A 32 -6.67 -8.79 -19.62
CA MET A 32 -5.21 -8.85 -19.45
C MET A 32 -4.72 -10.28 -19.23
N ARG A 33 -5.41 -11.06 -18.40
CA ARG A 33 -5.08 -12.48 -18.14
C ARG A 33 -5.24 -13.31 -19.40
N ALA A 34 -6.33 -13.12 -20.14
CA ALA A 34 -6.56 -13.79 -21.43
C ALA A 34 -5.46 -13.47 -22.44
N PHE A 35 -5.02 -12.21 -22.53
CA PHE A 35 -3.93 -11.80 -23.40
C PHE A 35 -2.61 -12.50 -23.05
N LEU A 36 -2.23 -12.52 -21.77
CA LEU A 36 -1.03 -13.22 -21.32
C LEU A 36 -1.09 -14.72 -21.64
N GLN A 37 -2.23 -15.37 -21.43
CA GLN A 37 -2.40 -16.80 -21.74
C GLN A 37 -2.35 -17.10 -23.24
N SER A 38 -2.83 -16.18 -24.09
CA SER A 38 -2.76 -16.34 -25.55
C SER A 38 -1.34 -16.27 -26.12
N CYS A 39 -0.40 -15.68 -25.36
CA CYS A 39 0.97 -15.44 -25.79
C CYS A 39 1.94 -16.43 -25.16
N SER A 40 2.19 -17.56 -25.82
CA SER A 40 3.07 -18.63 -25.30
C SER A 40 4.53 -18.22 -25.06
N SER A 41 5.00 -17.13 -25.69
CA SER A 41 6.34 -16.57 -25.49
C SER A 41 6.46 -15.64 -24.27
N LEU A 42 5.35 -15.24 -23.67
CA LEU A 42 5.35 -14.38 -22.49
C LEU A 42 5.31 -15.21 -21.20
N ARG A 43 6.11 -14.79 -20.21
CA ARG A 43 5.99 -15.29 -18.85
C ARG A 43 4.58 -14.98 -18.34
N GLN A 44 3.93 -15.96 -17.73
CA GLN A 44 2.60 -15.80 -17.13
C GLN A 44 2.70 -15.01 -15.83
N VAL A 45 2.75 -13.68 -15.96
CA VAL A 45 2.81 -12.75 -14.83
C VAL A 45 1.43 -12.67 -14.18
N PRO A 46 1.29 -12.83 -12.84
CA PRO A 46 0.00 -12.69 -12.18
C PRO A 46 -0.59 -11.29 -12.41
N VAL A 47 -1.90 -11.22 -12.64
CA VAL A 47 -2.63 -9.95 -12.77
C VAL A 47 -3.63 -9.82 -11.62
N GLY A 48 -3.55 -8.70 -10.93
CA GLY A 48 -4.42 -8.35 -9.81
C GLY A 48 -4.80 -6.88 -9.90
N LEU A 49 -5.05 -6.26 -8.76
CA LEU A 49 -5.41 -4.86 -8.68
C LEU A 49 -5.07 -4.28 -7.32
N VAL A 50 -5.14 -2.95 -7.22
CA VAL A 50 -4.98 -2.22 -5.97
C VAL A 50 -6.26 -1.47 -5.64
N MET A 51 -6.69 -1.58 -4.38
CA MET A 51 -7.90 -0.96 -3.86
C MET A 51 -7.56 -0.02 -2.70
N ALA A 52 -8.26 1.12 -2.65
CA ALA A 52 -8.29 1.94 -1.45
C ALA A 52 -9.00 1.16 -0.32
N ASP A 53 -8.62 1.40 0.92
CA ASP A 53 -9.26 0.83 2.10
C ASP A 53 -10.62 1.50 2.43
N THR A 54 -11.52 1.48 1.45
CA THR A 54 -12.91 1.95 1.50
C THR A 54 -13.82 0.89 0.89
N ASP A 55 -15.00 0.66 1.47
CA ASP A 55 -15.89 -0.46 1.07
C ASP A 55 -15.10 -1.80 1.01
N ARG A 56 -14.22 -2.03 2.00
CA ARG A 56 -13.21 -3.10 2.00
C ARG A 56 -13.84 -4.46 1.73
N ASP A 57 -14.86 -4.81 2.50
CA ASP A 57 -15.51 -6.12 2.49
C ASP A 57 -16.08 -6.41 1.10
N ASP A 58 -16.87 -5.48 0.57
CA ASP A 58 -17.47 -5.56 -0.75
C ASP A 58 -16.39 -5.70 -1.85
N ASN A 59 -15.38 -4.84 -1.84
CA ASN A 59 -14.32 -4.85 -2.85
C ASN A 59 -13.49 -6.12 -2.79
N ALA A 60 -13.04 -6.54 -1.60
CA ALA A 60 -12.23 -7.74 -1.43
C ALA A 60 -12.99 -8.97 -1.96
N LEU A 61 -14.23 -9.18 -1.50
CA LEU A 61 -15.06 -10.33 -1.90
C LEU A 61 -15.38 -10.32 -3.39
N TYR A 62 -15.69 -9.15 -3.97
CA TYR A 62 -16.05 -9.02 -5.37
C TYR A 62 -14.93 -9.42 -6.34
N TYR A 63 -13.69 -9.05 -6.03
CA TYR A 63 -12.53 -9.41 -6.88
C TYR A 63 -12.02 -10.84 -6.63
N ASN A 64 -12.45 -11.49 -5.55
CA ASN A 64 -12.16 -12.89 -5.29
C ASN A 64 -13.18 -13.86 -5.91
N CYS A 65 -14.42 -13.41 -6.12
CA CYS A 65 -15.49 -14.27 -6.62
C CYS A 65 -15.45 -14.47 -8.14
N ARG A 66 -16.20 -15.46 -8.60
CA ARG A 66 -16.53 -15.68 -10.01
C ARG A 66 -18.04 -15.82 -10.16
N THR A 67 -18.58 -15.32 -11.26
CA THR A 67 -19.98 -15.51 -11.65
C THR A 67 -20.20 -16.87 -12.30
N ASP A 68 -19.20 -17.39 -12.99
CA ASP A 68 -19.12 -18.75 -13.52
C ASP A 68 -17.87 -19.42 -12.93
N GLU A 69 -18.04 -20.51 -12.18
CA GLU A 69 -16.92 -21.23 -11.56
C GLU A 69 -15.89 -21.71 -12.60
N SER A 70 -16.31 -21.95 -13.85
CA SER A 70 -15.45 -22.36 -14.95
C SER A 70 -14.69 -21.21 -15.63
N ASP A 71 -15.06 -19.94 -15.40
CA ASP A 71 -14.29 -18.78 -15.86
C ASP A 71 -13.10 -18.53 -14.92
N GLU A 72 -12.04 -19.32 -15.13
CA GLU A 72 -10.79 -19.21 -14.36
C GLU A 72 -10.14 -17.82 -14.44
N LEU A 73 -10.56 -16.95 -15.38
CA LEU A 73 -9.96 -15.64 -15.64
C LEU A 73 -10.65 -14.49 -14.91
N GLU A 74 -11.86 -14.70 -14.39
CA GLU A 74 -12.69 -13.61 -13.86
C GLU A 74 -12.16 -13.02 -12.55
N ASN A 75 -11.66 -13.84 -11.63
CA ASN A 75 -11.12 -13.37 -10.36
C ASN A 75 -9.75 -12.69 -10.54
N ALA A 76 -9.35 -11.85 -9.58
CA ALA A 76 -7.97 -11.37 -9.52
C ALA A 76 -7.03 -12.52 -9.11
N GLN A 77 -5.74 -12.44 -9.46
CA GLN A 77 -4.74 -13.41 -9.00
C GLN A 77 -4.00 -12.95 -7.74
N TRP A 78 -4.16 -11.68 -7.35
CA TRP A 78 -3.70 -11.09 -6.10
C TRP A 78 -4.52 -9.82 -5.83
N TYR A 79 -4.64 -9.43 -4.57
CA TYR A 79 -5.37 -8.24 -4.14
C TYR A 79 -4.43 -7.29 -3.40
N GLY A 80 -4.29 -6.08 -3.90
CA GLY A 80 -3.59 -4.99 -3.24
C GLY A 80 -4.55 -4.13 -2.43
N ILE A 81 -4.17 -3.78 -1.21
CA ILE A 81 -4.89 -2.80 -0.39
C ILE A 81 -3.96 -1.65 0.00
N ASN A 82 -4.40 -0.43 -0.30
CA ASN A 82 -3.79 0.80 0.18
C ASN A 82 -4.46 1.16 1.51
N THR A 83 -3.76 0.95 2.62
CA THR A 83 -4.34 1.05 3.96
C THR A 83 -3.46 1.89 4.88
N TYR A 84 -4.08 2.82 5.60
CA TYR A 84 -3.42 3.76 6.50
C TYR A 84 -4.00 3.64 7.92
N VAL A 85 -4.41 2.44 8.32
CA VAL A 85 -5.15 2.19 9.58
C VAL A 85 -4.31 2.25 10.86
N HIS A 86 -2.98 2.39 10.74
CA HIS A 86 -2.06 2.45 11.88
C HIS A 86 -1.35 3.80 11.93
N CYS A 87 -1.90 4.74 12.69
CA CYS A 87 -1.44 6.14 12.80
C CYS A 87 -0.94 6.53 14.21
N ASP A 88 -0.82 5.55 15.11
CA ASP A 88 -0.41 5.77 16.50
C ASP A 88 0.94 5.10 16.75
N ASP A 89 1.77 5.68 17.62
CA ASP A 89 3.04 5.08 18.04
C ASP A 89 2.79 3.95 19.05
N ILE A 90 2.26 2.83 18.55
CA ILE A 90 1.93 1.62 19.30
C ILE A 90 2.84 0.49 18.84
N SER A 91 3.77 0.09 19.71
CA SER A 91 4.70 -1.02 19.46
C SER A 91 4.16 -2.39 19.89
N ASP A 92 3.07 -2.43 20.65
CA ASP A 92 2.41 -3.67 21.05
C ASP A 92 1.32 -4.05 20.02
N PRO A 93 1.51 -5.10 19.21
CA PRO A 93 0.57 -5.48 18.15
C PRO A 93 -0.84 -5.79 18.68
N THR A 94 -0.96 -6.26 19.93
CA THR A 94 -2.27 -6.55 20.53
C THR A 94 -3.12 -5.29 20.74
N LYS A 95 -2.48 -4.11 20.78
CA LYS A 95 -3.13 -2.80 20.93
C LYS A 95 -3.37 -2.09 19.59
N ALA A 96 -2.89 -2.63 18.47
CA ALA A 96 -3.02 -2.03 17.14
C ALA A 96 -4.43 -2.24 16.55
N ALA A 97 -5.45 -1.59 17.14
CA ALA A 97 -6.87 -1.86 16.85
C ALA A 97 -7.22 -1.83 15.36
N GLY A 98 -6.77 -0.80 14.61
CA GLY A 98 -7.03 -0.69 13.18
C GLY A 98 -6.38 -1.81 12.35
N PHE A 99 -5.15 -2.19 12.70
CA PHE A 99 -4.41 -3.26 12.03
C PHE A 99 -4.97 -4.65 12.37
N ASN A 100 -5.43 -4.84 13.62
CA ASN A 100 -6.11 -6.05 14.06
C ASN A 100 -7.46 -6.22 13.36
N LEU A 101 -8.23 -5.13 13.20
CA LEU A 101 -9.46 -5.16 12.44
C LEU A 101 -9.21 -5.49 10.96
N LEU A 102 -8.15 -4.94 10.35
CA LEU A 102 -7.75 -5.28 8.98
C LEU A 102 -7.44 -6.77 8.83
N ARG A 103 -6.61 -7.34 9.73
CA ARG A 103 -6.34 -8.78 9.77
C ARG A 103 -7.62 -9.59 9.94
N ASP A 104 -8.46 -9.23 10.90
CA ASP A 104 -9.67 -9.97 11.24
C ASP A 104 -10.70 -9.96 10.09
N SER A 105 -10.79 -8.85 9.35
CA SER A 105 -11.53 -8.77 8.07
C SER A 105 -11.07 -9.85 7.09
N PHE A 106 -9.78 -9.87 6.73
CA PHE A 106 -9.25 -10.83 5.75
C PHE A 106 -9.28 -12.28 6.23
N LYS A 107 -9.12 -12.50 7.54
CA LYS A 107 -9.36 -13.79 8.17
C LYS A 107 -10.82 -14.26 7.98
N SER A 108 -11.79 -13.36 8.09
CA SER A 108 -13.21 -13.70 7.95
C SER A 108 -13.63 -14.01 6.51
N TYR A 109 -12.89 -13.52 5.50
CA TYR A 109 -13.23 -13.71 4.09
C TYR A 109 -12.84 -15.08 3.53
N ASP A 110 -12.03 -15.86 4.25
CA ASP A 110 -11.42 -17.10 3.75
C ASP A 110 -10.78 -16.89 2.36
N TYR A 111 -9.94 -15.86 2.28
CA TYR A 111 -9.48 -15.30 1.02
C TYR A 111 -8.57 -16.27 0.28
N SER A 112 -8.86 -16.54 -1.00
CA SER A 112 -8.20 -17.59 -1.77
C SER A 112 -7.03 -17.10 -2.63
N ILE A 113 -6.77 -15.79 -2.63
CA ILE A 113 -5.67 -15.17 -3.39
C ILE A 113 -4.77 -14.35 -2.46
N PRO A 114 -3.48 -14.16 -2.78
CA PRO A 114 -2.57 -13.38 -1.93
C PRO A 114 -3.04 -11.92 -1.76
N VAL A 115 -2.98 -11.43 -0.52
CA VAL A 115 -3.26 -10.03 -0.18
C VAL A 115 -1.96 -9.30 0.10
N VAL A 116 -1.74 -8.14 -0.51
CA VAL A 116 -0.54 -7.32 -0.32
C VAL A 116 -0.97 -5.94 0.14
N LEU A 117 -0.33 -5.41 1.18
CA LEU A 117 -0.51 -4.00 1.56
C LEU A 117 0.28 -3.14 0.58
N THR A 118 -0.33 -2.73 -0.52
CA THR A 118 0.36 -2.03 -1.62
C THR A 118 0.74 -0.60 -1.28
N GLU A 119 0.06 -0.02 -0.29
CA GLU A 119 0.50 1.17 0.42
C GLU A 119 0.18 0.99 1.90
N PHE A 120 1.14 1.37 2.75
CA PHE A 120 0.96 1.51 4.19
C PHE A 120 1.93 2.57 4.76
N GLY A 121 1.79 2.88 6.06
CA GLY A 121 2.67 3.82 6.77
C GLY A 121 2.04 5.21 6.90
N CYS A 122 0.95 5.29 7.67
CA CYS A 122 0.25 6.55 7.97
C CYS A 122 1.20 7.65 8.44
N VAL A 123 0.87 8.91 8.12
CA VAL A 123 1.55 10.10 8.65
C VAL A 123 0.62 10.79 9.63
N SER A 124 1.10 11.04 10.86
CA SER A 124 0.30 11.58 11.96
C SER A 124 1.15 12.45 12.87
N PRO A 125 0.60 13.54 13.46
CA PRO A 125 1.31 14.36 14.43
C PRO A 125 1.56 13.63 15.77
N SER A 126 0.98 12.45 15.99
CA SER A 126 1.26 11.62 17.17
C SER A 126 2.64 10.96 17.14
N PHE A 127 3.28 10.87 15.97
CA PHE A 127 4.61 10.31 15.83
C PHE A 127 5.71 11.25 16.36
N PRO A 128 6.86 10.71 16.83
CA PRO A 128 7.88 11.50 17.48
C PRO A 128 8.58 12.50 16.55
N THR A 129 9.08 13.59 17.16
CA THR A 129 10.07 14.46 16.52
C THR A 129 11.47 13.89 16.75
N VAL A 130 12.22 13.66 15.68
CA VAL A 130 13.57 13.09 15.73
C VAL A 130 14.50 13.97 14.88
N ASP A 131 15.65 14.35 15.42
CA ASP A 131 16.66 15.19 14.74
C ASP A 131 16.09 16.49 14.11
N GLY A 132 15.04 17.04 14.72
CA GLY A 132 14.37 18.26 14.25
C GLY A 132 13.40 18.05 13.09
N TYR A 133 13.08 16.79 12.74
CA TYR A 133 11.99 16.43 11.84
C TYR A 133 10.80 15.93 12.66
N GLU A 134 9.64 16.58 12.52
CA GLU A 134 8.40 16.19 13.18
C GLU A 134 7.78 14.94 12.54
N ALA A 135 6.86 14.29 13.26
CA ALA A 135 6.01 13.21 12.77
C ALA A 135 6.76 12.04 12.09
N GLN A 136 7.87 11.61 12.68
CA GLN A 136 8.70 10.53 12.14
C GLN A 136 8.06 9.17 12.42
N ARG A 137 7.44 8.61 11.38
CA ARG A 137 6.77 7.29 11.40
C ARG A 137 7.67 6.20 11.95
N THR A 138 7.16 5.43 12.91
CA THR A 138 7.91 4.39 13.61
C THR A 138 7.85 3.02 12.91
N PHE A 139 6.92 2.85 11.95
CA PHE A 139 6.78 1.63 11.12
C PHE A 139 6.59 0.34 11.91
N HIS A 140 5.89 0.40 13.05
CA HIS A 140 5.51 -0.81 13.78
C HIS A 140 4.62 -1.73 12.95
N ASP A 141 3.77 -1.18 12.08
CA ASP A 141 2.98 -1.94 11.09
C ASP A 141 3.85 -2.78 10.13
N ALA A 142 5.00 -2.26 9.69
CA ALA A 142 5.98 -3.03 8.90
C ALA A 142 6.54 -4.21 9.70
N ALA A 143 6.87 -4.00 10.99
CA ALA A 143 7.36 -5.06 11.85
C ALA A 143 6.28 -6.10 12.15
N PHE A 144 5.04 -5.66 12.40
CA PHE A 144 3.90 -6.53 12.68
C PHE A 144 3.58 -7.43 11.50
N MET A 145 3.69 -6.96 10.26
CA MET A 145 3.50 -7.80 9.06
C MET A 145 4.43 -9.01 9.01
N ASN A 146 5.59 -8.98 9.68
CA ASN A 146 6.49 -10.13 9.75
C ASN A 146 6.06 -11.17 10.80
N LEU A 147 5.17 -10.83 11.72
CA LEU A 147 4.65 -11.78 12.72
C LEU A 147 3.62 -12.70 12.07
N ARG A 148 3.66 -13.99 12.43
CA ARG A 148 2.75 -15.02 11.91
C ARG A 148 1.27 -14.65 12.00
N GLU A 149 0.89 -13.95 13.07
CA GLU A 149 -0.47 -13.46 13.28
C GLU A 149 -0.99 -12.60 12.13
N TYR A 150 -0.11 -11.91 11.40
CA TYR A 150 -0.45 -11.10 10.23
C TYR A 150 0.00 -11.76 8.92
N SER A 151 1.16 -12.41 8.89
CA SER A 151 1.70 -13.03 7.66
C SER A 151 0.94 -14.26 7.19
N ASP A 152 0.13 -14.89 8.06
CA ASP A 152 -0.85 -15.92 7.66
C ASP A 152 -1.95 -15.35 6.74
N TYR A 153 -2.18 -14.02 6.72
CA TYR A 153 -3.23 -13.36 5.95
C TYR A 153 -2.70 -12.34 4.92
N PHE A 154 -1.50 -11.80 5.12
CA PHE A 154 -0.88 -10.81 4.25
C PHE A 154 0.46 -11.31 3.72
N ALA A 155 0.65 -11.22 2.41
CA ALA A 155 1.90 -11.53 1.72
C ALA A 155 2.94 -10.38 1.79
N GLY A 156 2.91 -9.61 2.87
CA GLY A 156 3.74 -8.42 3.09
C GLY A 156 3.12 -7.12 2.56
N GLY A 157 3.96 -6.09 2.41
CA GLY A 157 3.52 -4.77 1.98
C GLY A 157 4.64 -3.86 1.50
N ILE A 158 4.24 -2.70 0.97
CA ILE A 158 5.12 -1.66 0.43
C ILE A 158 4.79 -0.34 1.12
N ALA A 159 5.74 0.20 1.88
CA ALA A 159 5.58 1.47 2.56
C ALA A 159 5.47 2.60 1.53
N PHE A 160 4.48 3.48 1.69
CA PHE A 160 4.30 4.66 0.87
C PHE A 160 4.94 5.85 1.59
N GLU A 161 5.99 6.51 1.10
CA GLU A 161 6.72 6.33 -0.16
C GLU A 161 8.22 6.61 0.02
N TYR A 162 9.05 6.36 -0.99
CA TYR A 162 10.50 6.52 -0.87
C TYR A 162 10.94 7.99 -0.75
N SER A 163 10.51 8.85 -1.68
CA SER A 163 10.87 10.26 -1.70
C SER A 163 9.64 11.12 -1.50
N THR A 164 9.73 12.15 -0.65
CA THR A 164 8.66 13.13 -0.46
C THR A 164 8.25 13.75 -1.78
N GLU A 165 6.98 13.61 -2.14
CA GLU A 165 6.39 14.32 -3.27
C GLU A 165 6.26 15.82 -2.98
N ASN A 166 7.12 16.62 -3.60
CA ASN A 166 7.14 18.07 -3.43
C ASN A 166 5.77 18.71 -3.76
N ALA A 167 5.13 18.26 -4.85
CA ALA A 167 3.84 18.77 -5.31
C ALA A 167 2.71 18.61 -4.27
N ASN A 168 2.76 17.55 -3.47
CA ASN A 168 1.75 17.25 -2.45
C ASN A 168 2.14 17.81 -1.06
N SER A 169 3.44 17.90 -0.77
CA SER A 169 3.93 18.23 0.57
C SER A 169 4.17 19.72 0.82
N ILE A 170 4.70 20.46 -0.16
CA ILE A 170 5.27 21.81 0.06
C ILE A 170 4.29 22.83 0.64
N ALA A 171 3.00 22.69 0.32
CA ALA A 171 1.95 23.58 0.81
C ALA A 171 1.70 23.46 2.32
N THR A 172 2.08 22.33 2.93
CA THR A 172 1.83 22.04 4.35
C THR A 172 3.11 21.75 5.15
N SER A 173 4.19 21.39 4.48
CA SER A 173 5.53 21.26 5.05
C SER A 173 6.53 21.83 4.07
N ALA A 174 7.09 23.01 4.37
CA ALA A 174 8.02 23.67 3.48
C ALA A 174 9.35 22.92 3.41
N TYR A 175 10.01 22.92 2.24
CA TYR A 175 11.38 22.39 2.08
C TYR A 175 12.29 22.94 3.20
N PRO A 176 13.11 22.12 3.90
CA PRO A 176 13.42 20.70 3.66
C PRO A 176 12.51 19.72 4.42
N PHE A 177 11.22 20.03 4.52
CA PHE A 177 10.15 19.17 5.05
C PHE A 177 10.33 18.74 6.51
N LYS A 178 10.80 19.66 7.36
CA LYS A 178 11.06 19.41 8.79
C LYS A 178 9.81 19.42 9.67
N THR A 179 8.75 20.09 9.25
CA THR A 179 7.50 20.17 10.02
C THR A 179 6.50 19.12 9.55
N TYR A 180 5.53 18.79 10.40
CA TYR A 180 4.44 17.90 10.02
C TYR A 180 3.68 18.46 8.80
N GLY A 181 3.42 17.60 7.82
CA GLY A 181 2.48 17.83 6.74
C GLY A 181 1.74 16.53 6.44
N PRO A 182 0.41 16.55 6.29
CA PRO A 182 -0.40 15.33 6.10
C PRO A 182 -0.13 14.59 4.78
N GLN A 183 0.73 15.12 3.92
CA GLN A 183 1.15 14.53 2.66
C GLN A 183 2.66 14.22 2.61
N ASN A 184 3.40 14.48 3.70
CA ASN A 184 4.85 14.23 3.76
C ASN A 184 5.15 12.76 4.06
N TYR A 185 4.80 11.87 3.12
CA TYR A 185 4.94 10.42 3.22
C TYR A 185 6.34 9.91 2.87
N GLY A 186 7.30 10.77 2.53
CA GLY A 186 8.64 10.34 2.15
C GLY A 186 9.42 9.68 3.29
N LEU A 187 10.45 8.92 2.89
CA LEU A 187 11.56 8.52 3.77
C LEU A 187 12.74 9.52 3.71
N GLY A 188 12.57 10.59 2.95
CA GLY A 188 13.59 11.57 2.63
C GLY A 188 13.18 12.42 1.45
N TYR A 189 14.06 13.31 1.01
CA TYR A 189 13.81 14.26 -0.06
C TYR A 189 15.07 14.44 -0.93
N PHE A 190 14.92 15.04 -2.10
CA PHE A 190 16.06 15.39 -2.95
C PHE A 190 16.50 16.83 -2.70
N SER A 191 17.81 17.04 -2.61
CA SER A 191 18.47 18.34 -2.51
C SER A 191 19.34 18.61 -3.76
N PRO A 192 19.56 19.87 -4.17
CA PRO A 192 18.93 21.10 -3.65
C PRO A 192 17.43 21.18 -3.95
N GLU A 193 16.74 22.20 -3.42
CA GLU A 193 15.27 22.39 -3.54
C GLU A 193 14.78 22.40 -5.00
N ASP A 194 15.61 22.87 -5.93
CA ASP A 194 15.35 22.94 -7.37
C ASP A 194 15.83 21.69 -8.14
N CYS A 195 16.10 20.58 -7.46
CA CYS A 195 16.40 19.29 -8.08
C CYS A 195 15.24 18.83 -8.99
N THR A 196 15.57 18.53 -10.24
CA THR A 196 14.65 17.93 -11.22
C THR A 196 15.30 16.77 -11.95
N ASP A 197 14.49 15.95 -12.63
CA ASP A 197 14.92 14.83 -13.49
C ASP A 197 15.83 15.24 -14.67
N SER A 198 15.80 16.51 -15.01
CA SER A 198 16.49 17.15 -16.14
C SER A 198 17.57 18.15 -15.70
N GLY A 199 17.78 18.29 -14.39
CA GLY A 199 18.56 19.37 -13.77
C GLY A 199 19.91 18.96 -13.18
N SER A 200 20.29 19.68 -12.12
CA SER A 200 21.52 19.55 -11.33
C SER A 200 21.65 18.20 -10.62
N ASN A 201 22.86 17.84 -10.18
CA ASN A 201 23.10 16.61 -9.42
C ASN A 201 22.28 16.61 -8.12
N CYS A 202 21.27 15.76 -8.06
CA CYS A 202 20.42 15.59 -6.89
C CYS A 202 21.08 14.67 -5.85
N THR A 203 21.02 15.06 -4.58
CA THR A 203 21.40 14.22 -3.44
C THR A 203 20.14 13.83 -2.67
N TYR A 204 19.99 12.54 -2.37
CA TYR A 204 18.88 12.08 -1.55
C TYR A 204 19.24 12.23 -0.06
N GLU A 205 18.51 13.10 0.63
CA GLU A 205 18.61 13.35 2.06
C GLU A 205 17.60 12.48 2.79
N ARG A 206 18.08 11.62 3.70
CA ARG A 206 17.22 10.72 4.47
C ARG A 206 16.58 11.45 5.64
N PHE A 207 15.30 11.20 5.87
CA PHE A 207 14.67 11.46 7.15
C PHE A 207 15.02 10.36 8.17
N PRO A 208 14.87 10.64 9.48
CA PRO A 208 15.03 9.61 10.52
C PRO A 208 14.18 8.36 10.30
N ASN A 209 12.94 8.49 9.82
CA ASN A 209 12.02 7.37 9.58
C ASN A 209 12.55 6.35 8.54
N PHE A 210 13.50 6.71 7.68
CA PHE A 210 14.20 5.78 6.78
C PHE A 210 14.84 4.63 7.56
N LYS A 211 15.50 4.98 8.67
CA LYS A 211 16.18 3.99 9.52
C LYS A 211 15.18 3.10 10.24
N PHE A 212 14.07 3.65 10.72
CA PHE A 212 13.02 2.90 11.40
C PHE A 212 12.39 1.86 10.46
N LEU A 213 12.10 2.23 9.21
CA LEU A 213 11.60 1.27 8.23
C LEU A 213 12.63 0.18 7.92
N ALA A 214 13.91 0.56 7.76
CA ALA A 214 14.98 -0.40 7.51
C ALA A 214 15.15 -1.41 8.66
N GLU A 215 15.05 -0.93 9.91
CA GLU A 215 15.08 -1.77 11.11
C GLU A 215 13.85 -2.70 11.18
N ALA A 216 12.66 -2.21 10.86
CA ALA A 216 11.44 -3.01 10.82
C ALA A 216 11.49 -4.11 9.73
N TYR A 217 12.01 -3.82 8.54
CA TYR A 217 12.20 -4.85 7.51
C TYR A 217 13.31 -5.85 7.85
N ALA A 218 14.29 -5.46 8.65
CA ALA A 218 15.33 -6.37 9.14
C ALA A 218 14.84 -7.26 10.29
N SER A 219 13.72 -6.93 10.94
CA SER A 219 13.23 -7.65 12.12
C SER A 219 12.47 -8.95 11.80
N TYR A 220 12.73 -9.57 10.65
CA TYR A 220 12.02 -10.76 10.19
C TYR A 220 12.09 -11.89 11.23
N ASP A 221 10.93 -12.32 11.70
CA ASP A 221 10.81 -13.51 12.54
C ASP A 221 10.73 -14.73 11.62
N GLY A 222 11.80 -15.53 11.60
CA GLY A 222 11.90 -16.73 10.77
C GLY A 222 11.16 -17.95 11.34
N SER A 223 10.21 -17.74 12.26
CA SER A 223 9.54 -18.78 13.05
C SER A 223 8.25 -19.31 12.42
#